data_AF-A0A3D0TLK1-F1
#
_entry.id   AF-A0A3D0TLK1-F1
#
_cell.length_a   1.000
_cell.length_b   1.000
_cell.length_c   1.000
_cell.angle_alpha   90.00
_cell.angle_beta   90.00
_cell.angle_gamma   90.00
#
_symmetry.space_group_name_H-M   'P 1'
#
loop_
_entity.id
_entity.type
_entity.pdbx_description
1 polymer ?
#
loop_
_entity_poly.entity_id
_entity_poly.type
_entity_poly.pdbx_seq_one_letter_code
_entity_poly.pdbx_strand_id
1 'polypeptide(L)' 'SPDVPFIAATSSHEETLELYGAGARYVIQTEYLAAKSFRNMFEMEETKQPKEAFREAGENHFSETKKLQEGLGEAFAKV' A
#
# COMPACT_ATOMS: atom_id res chain seq x y z
N SER A 1 20.40 24.00 0.91
CA SER A 1 19.42 22.92 0.67
C SER A 1 20.18 21.78 0.03
N PRO A 2 20.05 20.51 0.44
CA PRO A 2 20.66 19.43 -0.32
C PRO A 2 20.05 19.42 -1.73
N ASP A 3 20.91 19.30 -2.74
CA ASP A 3 20.54 19.46 -4.16
C ASP A 3 19.81 18.26 -4.76
N VAL A 4 19.76 17.13 -4.04
CA VAL A 4 19.09 15.90 -4.50
C VAL A 4 17.82 15.66 -3.68
N PRO A 5 16.63 15.71 -4.30
CA PRO A 5 15.40 15.32 -3.62
C PRO A 5 15.43 13.81 -3.35
N PHE A 6 15.20 13.40 -2.09
CA PHE A 6 15.01 12.00 -1.76
C PHE A 6 13.61 11.75 -1.17
N ILE A 7 13.09 10.57 -1.51
CA ILE A 7 11.85 10.02 -0.98
C ILE A 7 12.24 9.02 0.10
N ALA A 8 11.54 9.02 1.22
CA ALA A 8 11.69 8.03 2.28
C ALA A 8 10.41 7.20 2.42
N ALA A 9 10.52 6.02 3.00
CA ALA A 9 9.38 5.19 3.35
C ALA A 9 9.54 4.69 4.79
N THR A 10 8.47 4.76 5.56
CA THR A 10 8.41 4.29 6.95
C THR A 10 6.99 3.79 7.26
N SER A 11 6.85 2.92 8.25
CA SER A 11 5.54 2.63 8.86
C SER A 11 5.20 3.59 10.01
N SER A 12 6.20 4.22 10.64
CA SER A 12 6.05 5.01 11.86
C SER A 12 5.59 6.44 11.60
N HIS A 13 4.63 6.89 12.41
CA HIS A 13 4.17 8.28 12.39
C HIS A 13 5.21 9.25 12.96
N GLU A 14 5.90 8.85 14.03
CA GLU A 14 6.93 9.69 14.66
C GLU A 14 8.14 9.85 13.72
N GLU A 15 8.60 8.74 13.12
CA GLU A 15 9.71 8.76 12.16
C GLU A 15 9.37 9.56 10.90
N THR A 16 8.09 9.61 10.51
CA THR A 16 7.65 10.45 9.38
C THR A 16 8.00 11.92 9.59
N LEU A 17 7.81 12.44 10.81
CA LEU A 17 8.14 13.82 11.14
C LEU A 17 9.65 14.05 11.15
N GLU A 18 10.42 13.09 11.66
CA GLU A 18 11.88 13.15 11.67
C GLU A 18 12.46 13.16 10.25
N LEU A 19 11.93 12.32 9.35
CA LEU A 19 12.34 12.24 7.94
C LEU A 19 12.05 13.55 7.19
N TYR A 20 10.90 14.19 7.45
CA TYR A 20 10.64 15.53 6.92
C TYR A 20 11.60 16.57 7.52
N GLY A 21 11.88 16.51 8.83
CA GLY A 21 12.87 17.36 9.49
C GLY A 21 14.29 17.19 8.92
N ALA A 22 14.63 15.98 8.47
CA ALA A 22 15.90 15.65 7.82
C ALA A 22 15.96 16.05 6.33
N GLY A 23 14.90 16.62 5.76
CA GLY A 23 14.87 17.16 4.41
C GLY A 23 14.33 16.22 3.33
N ALA A 24 13.64 15.13 3.70
CA ALA A 24 12.90 14.32 2.74
C ALA A 24 11.87 15.19 2.01
N ARG A 25 11.76 15.02 0.68
CA ARG A 25 10.74 15.74 -0.11
C ARG A 25 9.35 15.14 0.05
N TYR A 26 9.31 13.84 0.28
CA TYR A 26 8.09 13.08 0.47
C TYR A 26 8.40 11.84 1.29
N VAL A 27 7.52 11.54 2.24
CA VAL A 27 7.60 10.34 3.07
C VAL A 27 6.38 9.47 2.80
N ILE A 28 6.62 8.26 2.32
CA ILE A 28 5.61 7.22 2.16
C ILE A 28 5.40 6.58 3.54
N GLN A 29 4.32 6.94 4.21
CA GLN A 29 3.92 6.30 5.46
C GLN A 29 3.03 5.08 5.16
N THR A 30 3.62 3.87 5.13
CA THR A 30 2.96 2.65 4.63
C THR A 30 1.73 2.27 5.45
N GLU A 31 1.79 2.39 6.78
CA GLU A 31 0.64 2.13 7.66
C GLU A 31 -0.50 3.14 7.47
N TYR A 32 -0.17 4.42 7.27
CA TYR A 32 -1.19 5.43 6.97
C TYR A 32 -1.89 5.14 5.64
N LEU A 33 -1.13 4.77 4.61
CA LEU A 33 -1.70 4.38 3.31
C LEU A 33 -2.55 3.11 3.44
N ALA A 34 -2.11 2.12 4.20
CA ALA A 34 -2.88 0.90 4.48
C ALA A 34 -4.18 1.22 5.21
N ALA A 35 -4.14 2.05 6.27
CA ALA A 35 -5.30 2.47 7.04
C ALA A 35 -6.30 3.27 6.19
N LYS A 36 -5.81 4.20 5.35
CA LYS A 36 -6.65 4.95 4.41
C LYS A 36 -7.31 4.03 3.38
N SER A 37 -6.56 3.08 2.83
CA SER A 37 -7.09 2.08 1.89
C SER A 37 -8.14 1.19 2.55
N PHE A 38 -7.86 0.69 3.75
CA PHE A 38 -8.79 -0.10 4.54
C PHE A 38 -10.09 0.66 4.80
N ARG A 39 -10.00 1.91 5.24
CA ARG A 39 -11.18 2.74 5.48
C ARG A 39 -12.05 2.89 4.23
N ASN A 40 -11.44 3.23 3.09
CA ASN A 40 -12.19 3.34 1.82
C ASN A 40 -12.86 2.02 1.43
N MET A 41 -12.14 0.90 1.56
CA MET A 41 -12.70 -0.44 1.31
C MET A 41 -13.87 -0.73 2.24
N PHE A 42 -13.71 -0.43 3.53
CA PHE A 42 -14.74 -0.65 4.53
C PHE A 42 -16.01 0.16 4.25
N GLU A 43 -15.89 1.46 3.96
CA GLU A 43 -17.03 2.34 3.61
C GLU A 43 -17.83 1.81 2.38
N MET A 44 -17.16 1.15 1.43
CA MET A 44 -17.83 0.54 0.26
C MET A 44 -18.52 -0.79 0.57
N GLU A 45 -18.01 -1.54 1.55
CA GLU A 45 -18.47 -2.90 1.86
C GLU A 45 -19.47 -2.93 3.03
N GLU A 46 -19.44 -1.94 3.93
CA GLU A 46 -20.25 -1.91 5.16
C GLU A 46 -21.77 -1.87 4.91
N THR A 47 -22.17 -1.36 3.74
CA THR A 47 -23.59 -1.26 3.35
C THR A 47 -24.13 -2.54 2.70
N LYS A 48 -23.24 -3.49 2.37
CA LYS A 48 -23.63 -4.76 1.73
C LYS A 48 -24.15 -5.77 2.74
N GLN A 49 -24.85 -6.81 2.26
CA GLN A 49 -25.24 -7.91 3.14
C GLN A 49 -23.99 -8.59 3.73
N PRO A 50 -23.99 -9.00 5.02
CA PRO A 50 -22.80 -9.59 5.65
C PRO A 50 -22.20 -10.81 4.92
N LYS A 51 -23.03 -11.57 4.19
CA LYS A 51 -22.62 -12.74 3.40
C LYS A 51 -21.97 -12.38 2.05
N GLU A 52 -22.05 -11.11 1.65
CA GLU A 52 -21.58 -10.57 0.37
C GLU A 52 -20.47 -9.53 0.57
N ALA A 53 -20.44 -8.84 1.71
CA ALA A 53 -19.38 -7.91 2.05
C ALA A 53 -17.99 -8.55 1.96
N PHE A 54 -17.04 -7.82 1.37
CA PHE A 54 -15.64 -8.19 1.13
C PHE A 54 -15.40 -9.41 0.22
N ARG A 55 -16.43 -10.14 -0.21
CA ARG A 55 -16.24 -11.38 -0.99
C ARG A 55 -15.62 -11.11 -2.36
N GLU A 56 -16.27 -10.28 -3.17
CA GLU A 56 -15.77 -9.91 -4.50
C GLU A 56 -14.43 -9.15 -4.41
N ALA A 57 -14.31 -8.22 -3.46
CA ALA A 57 -13.07 -7.47 -3.24
C ALA A 57 -11.89 -8.40 -2.88
N GLY A 58 -12.13 -9.39 -2.02
CA GLY A 58 -11.14 -10.39 -1.65
C GLY A 58 -10.77 -11.34 -2.79
N GLU A 59 -11.75 -11.80 -3.56
CA GLU A 59 -11.52 -12.65 -4.75
C GLU A 59 -10.68 -11.91 -5.80
N ASN A 60 -11.00 -10.65 -6.07
CA ASN A 60 -10.24 -9.80 -6.99
C ASN A 60 -8.81 -9.57 -6.46
N HIS A 61 -8.65 -9.21 -5.19
CA HIS A 61 -7.33 -8.99 -4.59
C HIS A 61 -6.45 -10.25 -4.64
N PHE A 62 -7.02 -11.43 -4.35
CA PHE A 62 -6.32 -12.69 -4.45
C PHE A 62 -5.90 -13.01 -5.90
N SER A 63 -6.79 -12.79 -6.87
CA SER A 63 -6.49 -13.00 -8.29
C SER A 63 -5.32 -12.12 -8.75
N GLU A 64 -5.35 -10.82 -8.45
CA GLU A 64 -4.27 -9.90 -8.83
C GLU A 64 -2.95 -10.22 -8.12
N THR A 65 -3.01 -10.63 -6.84
CA THR A 65 -1.81 -11.05 -6.09
C THR A 65 -1.16 -12.28 -6.72
N LYS A 66 -1.96 -13.25 -7.16
CA LYS A 66 -1.46 -14.43 -7.89
C LYS A 66 -0.80 -14.05 -9.21
N LYS A 67 -1.42 -13.18 -10.01
CA LYS A 67 -0.83 -12.71 -11.28
C LYS A 67 0.53 -12.06 -11.07
N LEU A 68 0.69 -11.27 -10.01
CA LEU A 68 1.97 -10.66 -9.65
C LEU A 68 3.02 -11.72 -9.28
N GLN A 69 2.64 -12.72 -8.48
CA GLN A 69 3.54 -13.82 -8.11
C GLN A 69 4.03 -14.59 -9.35
N GLU A 70 3.11 -14.92 -10.26
CA GLU A 70 3.39 -15.66 -11.49
C GLU A 70 4.26 -14.84 -12.47
N GLY A 71 3.90 -13.57 -12.70
CA GLY A 71 4.66 -12.66 -13.57
C GLY A 71 6.05 -12.32 -13.04
N LEU A 72 6.23 -12.22 -11.72
CA LEU A 72 7.55 -12.11 -11.11
C LEU A 72 8.36 -13.39 -11.31
N GLY A 73 7.74 -14.56 -11.16
CA GLY A 73 8.37 -15.86 -11.44
C GLY A 73 8.91 -15.96 -12.87
N GLU A 74 8.15 -15.48 -13.86
CA GLU A 74 8.59 -15.42 -15.26
C GLU A 74 9.75 -14.43 -15.49
N ALA A 75 9.77 -13.30 -14.78
CA ALA A 75 10.83 -12.31 -14.89
C ALA A 75 12.17 -12.82 -14.34
N PHE A 76 12.15 -13.60 -13.25
CA PHE A 76 13.35 -14.22 -12.66
C PHE A 76 13.79 -15.49 -13.37
N ALA A 77 12.90 -16.21 -14.07
CA ALA A 77 13.25 -17.39 -14.86
C ALA A 77 14.02 -17.08 -16.17
N LYS A 78 14.09 -15.80 -16.57
CA LYS A 78 14.80 -15.33 -17.76
C LYS A 78 16.20 -14.77 -17.49
N VAL A 79 16.70 -14.91 -16.25
CA VAL A 79 18.06 -14.51 -15.83
C VAL A 79 18.95 -15.74 -15.72
#